data_AF-A0A1H6DAB4-F1
#
_entry.id   AF-A0A1H6DAB4-F1
#
_cell.length_a   1.000
_cell.length_b   1.000
_cell.length_c   1.000
_cell.angle_alpha   90.00
_cell.angle_beta   90.00
_cell.angle_gamma   90.00
#
_symmetry.space_group_name_H-M   'P 1'
#
loop_
_entity.id
_entity.type
_entity.pdbx_description
1 polymer ?
#
loop_
_entity_poly.entity_id
_entity_poly.type
_entity_poly.pdbx_seq_one_letter_code
_entity_poly.pdbx_strand_id
1 'polypeptide(L)'
;MTVGELEQFFRLDAKARAVVEGKRRPATKLGWAVQWGTVRMLGTFLADTPLKVPAEVVEFAAEQVGVDSACAPDYLARPKTAHEHSWRSVTC
;
A
#
# COMPACT_ATOMS: atom_id res chain seq x y z
N MET A 1 8.64 -0.60 -13.54
CA MET A 1 9.51 -0.04 -12.49
C MET A 1 10.70 -0.98 -12.33
N THR A 2 11.89 -0.45 -12.08
CA THR A 2 13.10 -1.26 -11.96
C THR A 2 13.22 -1.86 -10.55
N VAL A 3 13.97 -2.97 -10.43
CA VAL A 3 14.29 -3.57 -9.12
C VAL A 3 15.02 -2.57 -8.22
N GLY A 4 15.91 -1.74 -8.79
CA GLY A 4 16.60 -0.69 -8.04
C GLY A 4 15.64 0.35 -7.45
N GLU A 5 14.61 0.77 -8.19
CA GLU A 5 13.59 1.69 -7.70
C GLU A 5 12.71 1.05 -6.60
N LEU A 6 12.37 -0.23 -6.73
CA LEU A 6 11.65 -0.98 -5.68
C LEU A 6 12.44 -0.99 -4.38
N GLU A 7 13.72 -1.36 -4.44
CA GLU A 7 14.61 -1.38 -3.27
C GLU A 7 14.84 0.01 -2.68
N GLN A 8 14.97 1.04 -3.52
CA GLN A 8 15.24 2.40 -3.07
C GLN A 8 14.04 3.05 -2.36
N PHE A 9 12.84 2.87 -2.92
CA PHE A 9 11.67 3.63 -2.48
C PHE A 9 10.65 2.80 -1.70
N PHE A 10 10.50 1.51 -2.01
CA PHE A 10 9.44 0.66 -1.47
C PHE A 10 9.94 -0.34 -0.43
N ARG A 11 11.24 -0.42 -0.17
CA ARG A 11 11.80 -1.24 0.90
C ARG A 11 11.48 -0.64 2.27
N LEU A 12 10.71 -1.37 3.08
CA LEU A 12 10.34 -0.94 4.43
C LEU A 12 11.55 -0.99 5.35
N ASP A 13 11.94 0.18 5.87
CA ASP A 13 12.89 0.25 6.98
C ASP A 13 12.28 -0.27 8.29
N ALA A 14 13.11 -0.44 9.32
CA ALA A 14 12.68 -0.98 10.60
C ALA A 14 11.53 -0.17 11.25
N LYS A 15 11.50 1.15 11.07
CA LYS A 15 10.45 2.01 11.60
C LYS A 15 9.15 1.80 10.83
N ALA A 16 9.23 1.74 9.52
CA ALA A 16 8.08 1.48 8.65
C ALA A 16 7.46 0.11 8.94
N ARG A 17 8.29 -0.92 9.16
CA ARG A 17 7.83 -2.25 9.58
C ARG A 17 7.06 -2.22 10.90
N ALA A 18 7.57 -1.54 11.93
CA ALA A 18 6.87 -1.41 13.20
C ALA A 18 5.50 -0.72 13.05
N VAL A 19 5.38 0.29 12.18
CA VAL A 19 4.10 0.96 11.89
C VAL A 19 3.12 0.03 11.18
N VAL A 20 3.60 -0.82 10.26
CA VAL A 20 2.76 -1.82 9.58
C VAL A 20 2.28 -2.90 10.55
N GLU A 21 3.15 -3.38 11.43
CA GLU A 21 2.81 -4.40 12.43
C GLU A 21 1.68 -3.95 13.36
N GLY A 22 1.61 -2.65 13.67
CA GLY A 22 0.51 -2.07 14.46
C GLY A 22 -0.85 -2.06 13.75
N LYS A 23 -0.93 -2.32 12.43
CA LYS A 23 -2.19 -2.30 11.67
C LYS A 23 -2.83 -3.68 11.69
N ARG A 24 -4.13 -3.75 12.01
CA ARG A 24 -4.83 -5.03 12.16
C ARG A 24 -5.24 -5.72 10.86
N ARG A 25 -5.62 -4.97 9.82
CA ARG A 25 -6.21 -5.54 8.59
C ARG A 25 -5.15 -5.71 7.49
N PRO A 26 -5.09 -6.86 6.79
CA PRO A 26 -4.15 -7.08 5.69
C PRO A 26 -4.17 -5.99 4.62
N ALA A 27 -5.35 -5.60 4.14
CA ALA A 27 -5.53 -4.52 3.17
C ALA A 27 -4.97 -3.17 3.66
N THR A 28 -5.09 -2.87 4.95
CA THR A 28 -4.57 -1.63 5.55
C THR A 28 -3.05 -1.66 5.71
N LYS A 29 -2.46 -2.84 5.98
CA LYS A 29 -1.01 -3.03 5.98
C LYS A 29 -0.42 -2.76 4.61
N LEU A 30 -0.98 -3.42 3.60
CA LEU A 30 -0.53 -3.34 2.21
C LEU A 30 -0.69 -1.93 1.65
N GLY A 31 -1.88 -1.34 1.79
CA GLY A 31 -2.16 0.01 1.34
C GLY A 31 -1.23 1.06 1.94
N TRP A 32 -0.93 0.93 3.24
CA TRP A 32 0.02 1.84 3.90
C TRP A 32 1.45 1.65 3.39
N ALA A 33 1.92 0.43 3.18
CA ALA A 33 3.26 0.17 2.66
C ALA A 33 3.45 0.75 1.25
N VAL A 34 2.45 0.58 0.38
CA VAL A 34 2.44 1.17 -0.96
C VAL A 34 2.45 2.70 -0.90
N GLN A 35 1.63 3.32 -0.05
CA GLN A 35 1.63 4.79 0.11
C GLN A 35 2.95 5.32 0.68
N TRP A 36 3.51 4.64 1.67
CA TRP A 36 4.79 5.01 2.26
C TRP A 36 5.89 5.07 1.19
N GLY A 37 5.97 4.04 0.34
CA GLY A 37 6.96 4.03 -0.75
C GLY A 37 6.68 5.05 -1.84
N THR A 38 5.40 5.27 -2.16
CA THR A 38 4.97 6.31 -3.10
C THR A 38 5.41 7.71 -2.64
N VAL A 39 5.24 8.03 -1.35
CA VAL A 39 5.67 9.32 -0.77
C VAL A 39 7.19 9.47 -0.85
N ARG A 40 7.95 8.38 -0.65
CA ARG A 40 9.42 8.41 -0.82
C ARG A 40 9.85 8.59 -2.27
N MET A 41 9.13 7.97 -3.21
CA MET A 41 9.41 8.06 -4.65
C MET A 41 9.10 9.46 -5.21
N LEU A 42 7.94 10.02 -4.86
CA LEU A 42 7.45 11.29 -5.42
C LEU A 42 7.82 12.51 -4.57
N GLY A 43 8.24 12.32 -3.33
CA GLY A 43 8.54 13.39 -2.38
C GLY A 43 7.31 14.17 -1.91
N THR A 44 6.09 13.72 -2.25
CA THR A 44 4.83 14.39 -1.92
C THR A 44 3.73 13.39 -1.58
N PHE A 45 2.79 13.82 -0.74
CA PHE A 45 1.55 13.07 -0.48
C PHE A 45 0.57 13.30 -1.63
N LEU A 46 0.27 12.26 -2.39
CA LEU A 46 -0.84 12.26 -3.34
C LEU A 46 -2.15 12.11 -2.55
N ALA A 47 -2.77 13.24 -2.20
CA ALA A 47 -4.07 13.24 -1.54
C ALA A 47 -5.22 12.91 -2.51
N ASP A 48 -5.09 13.32 -3.79
CA ASP A 48 -6.26 13.49 -4.67
C ASP A 48 -6.18 12.79 -6.04
N THR A 49 -5.08 12.11 -6.37
CA THR A 49 -4.99 11.33 -7.62
C THR A 49 -4.93 9.84 -7.30
N PRO A 50 -5.85 9.02 -7.85
CA PRO A 50 -5.70 7.57 -7.79
C PRO A 50 -4.40 7.20 -8.51
N LEU A 51 -3.37 6.86 -7.74
CA LEU A 51 -2.13 6.39 -8.35
C LEU A 51 -2.43 5.01 -8.92
N LYS A 52 -2.32 4.85 -10.24
CA LYS A 52 -2.24 3.53 -10.85
C LYS A 52 -0.91 2.91 -10.43
N VAL A 53 -0.92 2.31 -9.25
CA VAL A 53 0.25 1.64 -8.69
C VAL A 53 0.54 0.40 -9.54
N PRO A 54 1.75 0.27 -10.10
CA PRO A 54 2.15 -0.93 -10.85
C PRO A 54 2.01 -2.20 -9.98
N ALA A 55 1.59 -3.31 -10.59
CA ALA A 55 1.41 -4.58 -9.86
C ALA A 55 2.67 -5.03 -9.11
N GLU A 56 3.85 -4.85 -9.72
CA GLU A 56 5.15 -5.14 -9.11
C GLU A 56 5.41 -4.40 -7.78
N VAL A 57 4.86 -3.19 -7.59
CA VAL A 57 4.92 -2.47 -6.31
C VAL A 57 4.07 -3.19 -5.26
N VAL A 58 2.88 -3.63 -5.66
CA VAL A 58 1.92 -4.28 -4.78
C VAL A 58 2.47 -5.63 -4.32
N GLU A 59 3.02 -6.42 -5.24
CA GLU A 59 3.69 -7.69 -4.93
C GLU A 59 4.86 -7.48 -3.96
N PHE A 60 5.77 -6.54 -4.29
CA PHE A 60 6.92 -6.25 -3.45
C PHE A 60 6.54 -5.73 -2.04
N ALA A 61 5.46 -4.96 -1.94
CA ALA A 61 4.94 -4.52 -0.65
C ALA A 61 4.27 -5.66 0.13
N ALA A 62 3.52 -6.52 -0.56
CA ALA A 62 2.79 -7.65 0.03
C ALA A 62 3.73 -8.67 0.68
N GLU A 63 4.83 -9.02 -0.01
CA GLU A 63 5.89 -9.88 0.52
C GLU A 63 6.49 -9.32 1.82
N GLN A 64 6.75 -8.02 1.86
CA GLN A 64 7.41 -7.40 3.02
C GLN A 64 6.53 -7.34 4.27
N VAL A 65 5.21 -7.31 4.09
CA VAL A 65 4.22 -7.20 5.18
C VAL A 65 3.53 -8.52 5.49
N GLY A 66 3.85 -9.59 4.74
CA GLY A 66 3.35 -10.94 4.95
C GLY A 66 1.86 -11.10 4.67
N VAL A 67 1.37 -10.48 3.59
CA VAL A 67 -0.04 -10.57 3.16
C VAL A 67 -0.11 -10.94 1.68
N ASP A 68 -1.26 -11.40 1.23
CA ASP A 68 -1.52 -11.63 -0.19
C ASP A 68 -1.67 -10.28 -0.94
N SER A 69 -1.03 -10.16 -2.10
CA SER A 69 -1.16 -8.98 -2.97
C SER A 69 -2.60 -8.79 -3.47
N ALA A 70 -3.37 -9.87 -3.54
CA ALA A 70 -4.80 -9.87 -3.83
C ALA A 70 -5.64 -9.17 -2.76
N CYS A 71 -5.08 -8.82 -1.58
CA CYS A 71 -5.78 -8.01 -0.58
C CYS A 71 -5.69 -6.48 -0.86
N ALA A 72 -5.03 -6.05 -1.94
CA ALA A 72 -4.93 -4.65 -2.39
C ALA A 72 -6.13 -4.00 -3.12
N PRO A 73 -7.05 -4.73 -3.81
CA PRO A 73 -7.97 -4.15 -4.80
C PRO A 73 -8.81 -2.99 -4.28
N ASP A 74 -9.31 -3.08 -3.05
CA ASP A 74 -10.20 -2.06 -2.46
C ASP A 74 -9.47 -0.76 -2.06
N TYR A 75 -8.16 -0.82 -1.84
CA TYR A 75 -7.38 0.35 -1.39
C TYR A 75 -6.85 1.18 -2.57
N LEU A 76 -6.50 0.52 -3.68
CA LEU A 76 -5.94 1.16 -4.87
C LEU A 76 -7.02 1.67 -5.83
N ALA A 77 -8.22 1.07 -5.82
CA ALA A 77 -9.33 1.48 -6.68
C ALA A 77 -10.15 2.66 -6.14
N ARG A 78 -9.93 3.10 -4.89
CA ARG A 78 -10.82 4.07 -4.24
C ARG A 78 -10.37 5.51 -4.53
N PRO A 79 -11.15 6.34 -5.27
CA PRO A 79 -11.05 7.78 -5.11
C PRO A 79 -11.38 8.10 -3.65
N LYS A 80 -10.55 8.91 -3.00
CA LYS A 80 -10.70 9.26 -1.58
C LYS A 80 -11.83 10.29 -1.42
N THR A 81 -13.07 9.91 -1.72
CA THR A 81 -14.23 10.65 -1.23
C THR A 81 -14.46 10.28 0.22
N ALA A 82 -14.50 11.32 1.05
CA ALA A 82 -14.79 11.24 2.47
C ALA A 82 -16.11 10.49 2.71
N HIS A 83 -16.11 9.63 3.73
CA HIS A 83 -17.28 8.97 4.32
C HIS A 83 -18.16 8.13 3.39
N GLU A 84 -17.97 6.80 3.41
CA GLU A 84 -19.17 5.95 3.35
C GLU A 84 -18.98 4.63 4.10
N HIS A 85 -19.85 4.49 5.10
CA HIS A 85 -20.05 3.35 5.98
C HIS A 85 -20.80 2.25 5.24
N SER A 86 -20.10 1.43 4.46
CA SER A 86 -20.54 0.06 4.14
C SER A 86 -19.49 -0.54 3.22
N TRP A 87 -18.80 -1.57 3.68
CA TRP A 87 -18.46 -2.62 2.73
C TRP A 87 -18.32 -3.95 3.47
N ARG A 88 -19.31 -4.79 3.22
CA ARG A 88 -19.32 -6.21 3.49
C ARG A 88 -19.03 -6.87 2.15
N SER A 89 -17.92 -7.58 2.04
CA SER A 89 -17.81 -8.91 1.40
C SER A 89 -16.34 -9.37 1.32
N VAL A 90 -16.07 -10.44 2.07
CA VAL A 90 -15.35 -11.66 1.66
C VAL A 90 -13.83 -11.62 1.35
N THR A 91 -13.11 -12.26 2.29
CA THR A 91 -11.81 -12.96 2.22
C THR A 91 -10.57 -12.20 1.73
N CYS A 92 -10.13 -11.24 2.55
CA CYS A 92 -8.96 -11.39 3.44
C CYS A 92 -9.39 -10.87 4.84
#